data_AF-A0A2G3K6I2-F1
#
_entry.id   AF-A0A2G3K6I2-F1
#
_cell.length_a   1.000
_cell.length_b   1.000
_cell.length_c   1.000
_cell.angle_alpha   90.00
_cell.angle_beta   90.00
_cell.angle_gamma   90.00
#
_symmetry.space_group_name_H-M   'P 1'
#
loop_
_entity.id
_entity.type
_entity.pdbx_description
1 polymer ?
#
loop_
_entity_poly.entity_id
_entity_poly.type
_entity_poly.pdbx_seq_one_letter_code
_entity_poly.pdbx_strand_id
1 'polypeptide(L)'
;MSTIAPLQAAVGDRITIEGSGLQAVSRALLGGVEVKFSVVSNTQLTIEVPENVQSGAVQLQASGTIVQSLQQVLVTGVPTFTRLEPSTAKAGVPITIHGDSLDRVKEVRLNGKPVAVLRSESNEKQIVFHVADTDRSGMLTLHYGTGAVLTVTVPLTVDVLSTVTGIRPVEGLTGSSVEIEGTNLDEIKEVVFSTGSTSSAVSPEKISATRLRVIVPADATTGRIKLTRANNSKQLVAGTFTVTPQIAVKDMQPQATETGHPIVVTGSNLDEWQAQCSDKSSLIIGLQMAGL
;
A
#
# COMPACT_ATOMS: atom_id res chain seq x y z
N MET A 1 -19.01 48.63 11.71
CA MET A 1 -19.79 47.39 11.86
C MET A 1 -20.40 47.42 13.25
N SER A 2 -21.71 47.27 13.34
CA SER A 2 -22.46 47.50 14.57
C SER A 2 -22.93 46.18 15.19
N THR A 3 -23.47 45.28 14.37
CA THR A 3 -24.02 43.99 14.81
C THR A 3 -23.75 42.90 13.78
N ILE A 4 -23.68 41.66 14.25
CA ILE A 4 -23.62 40.44 13.43
C ILE A 4 -24.63 39.46 14.01
N ALA A 5 -25.52 38.94 13.17
CA ALA A 5 -26.49 37.93 13.58
C ALA A 5 -26.84 36.96 12.44
N PRO A 6 -26.97 35.65 12.73
CA PRO A 6 -26.64 35.01 14.01
C PRO A 6 -25.12 34.89 14.22
N LEU A 7 -24.67 34.75 15.47
CA LEU A 7 -23.27 34.44 15.81
C LEU A 7 -22.96 32.94 15.71
N GLN A 8 -23.96 32.10 15.48
CA GLN A 8 -23.81 30.69 15.17
C GLN A 8 -24.56 30.40 13.87
N ALA A 9 -23.86 29.86 12.88
CA ALA A 9 -24.42 29.60 11.56
C ALA A 9 -23.84 28.31 10.99
N ALA A 10 -24.68 27.46 10.42
CA ALA A 10 -24.22 26.31 9.67
C ALA A 10 -23.70 26.75 8.30
N VAL A 11 -22.80 25.98 7.71
CA VAL A 11 -22.44 26.18 6.31
C VAL A 11 -23.69 26.10 5.42
N GLY A 12 -23.88 27.09 4.55
CA GLY A 12 -25.05 27.33 3.72
C GLY A 12 -25.98 28.40 4.28
N ASP A 13 -25.88 28.72 5.57
CA ASP A 13 -26.68 29.78 6.19
C ASP A 13 -26.21 31.17 5.76
N ARG A 14 -27.08 32.16 5.99
CA ARG A 14 -26.77 33.57 5.81
C ARG A 14 -26.58 34.26 7.15
N ILE A 15 -25.58 35.12 7.21
CA ILE A 15 -25.31 36.00 8.34
C ILE A 15 -25.58 37.43 7.90
N THR A 16 -26.39 38.14 8.69
CA THR A 16 -26.66 39.56 8.50
C THR A 16 -25.67 40.39 9.31
N ILE A 17 -25.12 41.41 8.66
CA ILE A 17 -24.21 42.38 9.24
C ILE A 17 -24.83 43.75 9.09
N GLU A 18 -24.93 44.48 10.20
CA GLU A 18 -25.40 45.86 10.19
C GLU A 18 -24.27 46.84 10.49
N GLY A 19 -24.37 48.04 9.96
CA GLY A 19 -23.33 49.05 10.06
C GLY A 19 -23.65 50.33 9.32
N SER A 20 -22.60 51.01 8.87
CA SER A 20 -22.67 52.19 8.02
C SER A 20 -21.64 52.07 6.91
N GLY A 21 -21.93 52.67 5.75
CA GLY A 21 -21.01 52.65 4.60
C GLY A 21 -20.94 51.29 3.88
N LEU A 22 -21.90 50.38 4.10
CA LEU A 22 -21.80 49.02 3.58
C LEU A 22 -21.92 48.91 2.05
N GLN A 23 -22.41 49.96 1.37
CA GLN A 23 -22.41 50.03 -0.10
C GLN A 23 -21.01 50.12 -0.71
N ALA A 24 -20.01 50.54 0.08
CA ALA A 24 -18.62 50.63 -0.38
C ALA A 24 -17.82 49.33 -0.16
N VAL A 25 -18.44 48.29 0.43
CA VAL A 25 -17.76 47.02 0.70
C VAL A 25 -17.49 46.31 -0.62
N SER A 26 -16.22 46.02 -0.87
CA SER A 26 -15.73 45.31 -2.06
C SER A 26 -15.27 43.89 -1.76
N ARG A 27 -15.04 43.55 -0.48
CA ARG A 27 -14.56 42.23 -0.04
C ARG A 27 -15.08 41.90 1.35
N ALA A 28 -15.44 40.64 1.57
CA ALA A 28 -15.82 40.11 2.87
C ALA A 28 -15.06 38.81 3.15
N LEU A 29 -14.58 38.64 4.38
CA LEU A 29 -13.96 37.42 4.86
C LEU A 29 -14.64 36.95 6.14
N LEU A 30 -14.74 35.64 6.32
CA LEU A 30 -15.15 34.99 7.56
C LEU A 30 -14.07 33.98 7.93
N GLY A 31 -13.52 34.06 9.14
CA GLY A 31 -12.45 33.15 9.58
C GLY A 31 -11.21 33.19 8.68
N GLY A 32 -10.97 34.32 7.99
CA GLY A 32 -9.86 34.50 7.05
C GLY A 32 -10.10 33.97 5.63
N VAL A 33 -11.26 33.37 5.35
CA VAL A 33 -11.67 32.91 4.01
C VAL A 33 -12.62 33.91 3.39
N GLU A 34 -12.40 34.24 2.12
CA GLU A 34 -13.26 35.16 1.36
C GLU A 34 -14.63 34.54 1.10
N VAL A 35 -15.68 35.30 1.40
CA VAL A 35 -17.07 34.85 1.31
C VAL A 35 -17.86 35.67 0.30
N LYS A 36 -18.86 35.04 -0.32
CA LYS A 36 -19.84 35.77 -1.13
C LYS A 36 -20.71 36.61 -0.22
N PHE A 37 -21.04 37.80 -0.67
CA PHE A 37 -21.91 38.72 0.04
C PHE A 37 -22.88 39.43 -0.90
N SER A 38 -23.96 39.93 -0.33
CA SER A 38 -24.95 40.77 -1.00
C SER A 38 -25.22 41.99 -0.13
N VAL A 39 -24.99 43.17 -0.69
CA VAL A 39 -25.28 44.42 -0.01
C VAL A 39 -26.77 44.72 -0.17
N VAL A 40 -27.49 44.79 0.95
CA VAL A 40 -28.94 45.04 0.96
C VAL A 40 -29.22 46.55 1.00
N SER A 41 -28.45 47.29 1.79
CA SER A 41 -28.54 48.75 1.90
C SER A 41 -27.20 49.35 2.35
N ASN A 42 -27.11 50.67 2.57
CA ASN A 42 -25.90 51.27 3.16
C ASN A 42 -25.67 50.89 4.62
N THR A 43 -26.66 50.26 5.27
CA THR A 43 -26.61 49.85 6.66
C THR A 43 -26.74 48.35 6.86
N GLN A 44 -27.00 47.57 5.82
CA GLN A 44 -27.16 46.12 5.91
C GLN A 44 -26.47 45.38 4.77
N LEU A 45 -25.74 44.33 5.12
CA LEU A 45 -25.03 43.42 4.22
C LEU A 45 -25.27 41.99 4.70
N THR A 46 -25.43 41.05 3.77
CA THR A 46 -25.56 39.63 4.07
C THR A 46 -24.38 38.86 3.50
N ILE A 47 -23.83 37.92 4.26
CA ILE A 47 -22.82 36.96 3.79
C ILE A 47 -23.40 35.55 3.82
N GLU A 48 -22.99 34.70 2.88
CA GLU A 48 -23.31 33.28 2.90
C GLU A 48 -22.11 32.50 3.44
N VAL A 49 -22.34 31.55 4.34
CA VAL A 49 -21.29 30.74 4.99
C VAL A 49 -20.87 29.61 4.04
N PRO A 50 -19.67 29.62 3.43
CA PRO A 50 -19.27 28.59 2.48
C PRO A 50 -18.69 27.36 3.17
N GLU A 51 -18.60 26.23 2.46
CA GLU A 51 -18.21 24.94 3.08
C GLU A 51 -16.77 24.87 3.56
N ASN A 52 -15.90 25.75 3.10
CA ASN A 52 -14.46 25.77 3.44
C ASN A 52 -14.11 26.77 4.55
N VAL A 53 -15.09 27.38 5.21
CA VAL A 53 -14.88 28.42 6.20
C VAL A 53 -14.70 27.82 7.60
N GLN A 54 -13.82 28.43 8.41
CA GLN A 54 -13.67 28.10 9.83
C GLN A 54 -14.36 29.16 10.68
N SER A 55 -14.61 28.82 11.95
CA SER A 55 -15.11 29.80 12.92
C SER A 55 -14.14 30.96 13.06
N GLY A 56 -14.65 32.19 13.21
CA GLY A 56 -13.80 33.36 13.36
C GLY A 56 -14.53 34.68 13.17
N ALA A 57 -13.76 35.77 13.19
CA ALA A 57 -14.29 37.11 12.98
C ALA A 57 -14.68 37.33 11.51
N VAL A 58 -15.60 38.27 11.30
CA VAL A 58 -15.94 38.80 9.97
C VAL A 58 -15.06 40.02 9.70
N GLN A 59 -14.42 40.06 8.54
CA GLN A 59 -13.68 41.22 8.04
C GLN A 59 -14.36 41.76 6.80
N LEU A 60 -14.60 43.07 6.75
CA LEU A 60 -15.10 43.76 5.57
C LEU A 60 -14.04 44.74 5.09
N GLN A 61 -13.82 44.78 3.78
CA GLN A 61 -12.93 45.74 3.14
C GLN A 61 -13.75 46.71 2.28
N ALA A 62 -13.51 48.01 2.46
CA ALA A 62 -14.12 49.08 1.67
C ALA A 62 -13.07 50.16 1.39
N SER A 63 -12.85 50.50 0.12
CA SER A 63 -11.94 51.57 -0.31
C SER A 63 -10.56 51.54 0.37
N GLY A 64 -9.97 50.35 0.50
CA GLY A 64 -8.66 50.16 1.15
C GLY A 64 -8.66 50.10 2.68
N THR A 65 -9.80 50.36 3.33
CA THR A 65 -9.98 50.21 4.78
C THR A 65 -10.48 48.80 5.11
N ILE A 66 -9.93 48.19 6.15
CA ILE A 66 -10.38 46.91 6.69
C ILE A 66 -11.03 47.15 8.06
N VAL A 67 -12.24 46.63 8.24
CA VAL A 67 -12.93 46.61 9.53
C VAL A 67 -13.18 45.17 9.92
N GLN A 68 -12.85 44.83 11.17
CA GLN A 68 -13.07 43.49 11.73
C GLN A 68 -14.14 43.54 12.83
N SER A 69 -14.93 42.48 12.92
CA SER A 69 -15.89 42.28 14.00
C SER A 69 -15.19 42.00 15.34
N LEU A 70 -15.81 42.46 16.43
CA LEU A 70 -15.35 42.13 17.79
C LEU A 70 -15.78 40.71 18.19
N GLN A 71 -16.98 40.30 17.78
CA GLN A 71 -17.52 38.97 18.01
C GLN A 71 -17.04 38.00 16.93
N GLN A 72 -16.77 36.76 17.33
CA GLN A 72 -16.52 35.67 16.42
C GLN A 72 -17.83 34.97 16.07
N VAL A 73 -17.93 34.50 14.83
CA VAL A 73 -19.01 33.64 14.38
C VAL A 73 -18.55 32.19 14.55
N LEU A 74 -19.35 31.40 15.26
CA LEU A 74 -19.23 29.95 15.33
C LEU A 74 -19.84 29.34 14.08
N VAL A 75 -18.99 28.72 13.26
CA VAL A 75 -19.41 28.01 12.06
C VAL A 75 -19.59 26.54 12.40
N THR A 76 -20.78 26.01 12.15
CA THR A 76 -21.11 24.59 12.31
C THR A 76 -21.32 23.92 10.95
N GLY A 77 -21.40 22.58 10.94
CA GLY A 77 -21.65 21.84 9.71
C GLY A 77 -20.40 21.63 8.83
N VAL A 78 -19.20 21.91 9.36
CA VAL A 78 -17.92 21.58 8.70
C VAL A 78 -17.55 20.15 9.10
N PRO A 79 -17.16 19.27 8.16
CA PRO A 79 -16.73 17.92 8.48
C PRO A 79 -15.62 17.88 9.53
N THR A 80 -15.73 16.97 10.49
CA THR A 80 -14.68 16.71 11.50
C THR A 80 -14.21 15.26 11.43
N PHE A 81 -13.02 14.99 11.97
CA PHE A 81 -12.49 13.64 12.13
C PHE A 81 -12.31 13.35 13.62
N THR A 82 -12.85 12.21 14.07
CA THR A 82 -12.67 11.72 15.44
C THR A 82 -11.83 10.46 15.49
N ARG A 83 -12.14 9.47 14.64
CA ARG A 83 -11.45 8.17 14.66
C ARG A 83 -11.55 7.41 13.34
N LEU A 84 -10.57 6.56 13.07
CA LEU A 84 -10.53 5.61 11.98
C LEU A 84 -10.60 4.18 12.53
N GLU A 85 -11.49 3.33 12.01
CA GLU A 85 -11.64 1.94 12.44
C GLU A 85 -11.92 0.95 11.30
N PRO A 86 -11.12 -0.12 11.16
CA PRO A 86 -9.80 -0.29 11.77
C PRO A 86 -8.77 0.63 11.10
N SER A 87 -7.68 0.96 11.81
CA SER A 87 -6.53 1.68 11.20
C SER A 87 -5.60 0.76 10.40
N THR A 88 -5.83 -0.56 10.43
CA THR A 88 -5.19 -1.55 9.57
C THR A 88 -6.25 -2.46 8.97
N ALA A 89 -6.29 -2.58 7.64
CA ALA A 89 -7.30 -3.36 6.95
C ALA A 89 -6.72 -4.08 5.72
N LYS A 90 -7.32 -5.20 5.36
CA LYS A 90 -7.07 -5.87 4.08
C LYS A 90 -7.95 -5.26 2.99
N ALA A 91 -7.56 -5.45 1.74
CA ALA A 91 -8.40 -5.10 0.60
C ALA A 91 -9.81 -5.71 0.71
N GLY A 92 -10.82 -4.91 0.36
CA GLY A 92 -12.24 -5.29 0.40
C GLY A 92 -12.87 -5.32 1.80
N VAL A 93 -12.11 -5.18 2.89
CA VAL A 93 -12.67 -5.07 4.24
C VAL A 93 -13.17 -3.63 4.47
N PRO A 94 -14.40 -3.45 4.99
CA PRO A 94 -14.93 -2.12 5.27
C PRO A 94 -14.12 -1.42 6.38
N ILE A 95 -13.85 -0.15 6.15
CA ILE A 95 -13.18 0.78 7.05
C ILE A 95 -14.11 1.95 7.29
N THR A 96 -14.22 2.37 8.54
CA THR A 96 -15.10 3.45 8.97
C THR A 96 -14.28 4.64 9.46
N ILE A 97 -14.56 5.82 8.89
CA ILE A 97 -14.16 7.12 9.44
C ILE A 97 -15.31 7.65 10.28
N HIS A 98 -15.07 7.96 11.54
CA HIS A 98 -16.02 8.60 12.44
C HIS A 98 -15.74 10.09 12.60
N GLY A 99 -16.80 10.89 12.73
CA GLY A 99 -16.72 12.34 12.88
C GLY A 99 -18.10 12.99 12.92
N ASP A 100 -18.16 14.27 12.56
CA ASP A 100 -19.39 15.04 12.39
C ASP A 100 -19.48 15.62 10.97
N SER A 101 -20.71 15.88 10.50
CA SER A 101 -21.01 16.47 9.19
C SER A 101 -20.33 15.76 8.01
N LEU A 102 -20.13 14.45 8.14
CA LEU A 102 -19.43 13.62 7.17
C LEU A 102 -20.26 13.30 5.92
N ASP A 103 -21.57 13.48 5.97
CA ASP A 103 -22.50 13.39 4.83
C ASP A 103 -22.19 14.43 3.73
N ARG A 104 -21.48 15.51 4.08
CA ARG A 104 -21.01 16.54 3.15
C ARG A 104 -19.74 16.16 2.40
N VAL A 105 -19.04 15.10 2.83
CA VAL A 105 -17.84 14.63 2.15
C VAL A 105 -18.24 14.01 0.81
N LYS A 106 -17.71 14.60 -0.26
CA LYS A 106 -17.99 14.18 -1.64
C LYS A 106 -17.07 13.04 -2.06
N GLU A 107 -15.84 13.02 -1.55
CA GLU A 107 -14.82 12.07 -1.95
C GLU A 107 -13.85 11.81 -0.80
N VAL A 108 -13.51 10.54 -0.59
CA VAL A 108 -12.41 10.11 0.29
C VAL A 108 -11.25 9.70 -0.60
N ARG A 109 -10.04 10.14 -0.28
CA ARG A 109 -8.83 9.76 -1.01
C ARG A 109 -7.80 9.15 -0.08
N LEU A 110 -7.12 8.11 -0.54
CA LEU A 110 -5.94 7.51 0.09
C LEU A 110 -4.73 7.82 -0.78
N ASN A 111 -3.72 8.51 -0.24
CA ASN A 111 -2.55 8.98 -1.01
C ASN A 111 -2.94 9.79 -2.26
N GLY A 112 -4.03 10.57 -2.18
CA GLY A 112 -4.53 11.37 -3.31
C GLY A 112 -5.33 10.57 -4.36
N LYS A 113 -5.43 9.24 -4.25
CA LYS A 113 -6.28 8.39 -5.10
C LYS A 113 -7.66 8.21 -4.45
N PRO A 114 -8.78 8.38 -5.17
CA PRO A 114 -10.12 8.13 -4.64
C PRO A 114 -10.31 6.67 -4.21
N VAL A 115 -10.98 6.46 -3.07
CA VAL A 115 -11.43 5.15 -2.59
C VAL A 115 -12.93 4.98 -2.75
N ALA A 116 -13.40 3.74 -2.81
CA ALA A 116 -14.81 3.43 -2.99
C ALA A 116 -15.56 3.55 -1.66
N VAL A 117 -16.46 4.52 -1.57
CA VAL A 117 -17.31 4.79 -0.40
C VAL A 117 -18.61 4.01 -0.48
N LEU A 118 -18.94 3.28 0.58
CA LEU A 118 -20.21 2.59 0.78
C LEU A 118 -21.27 3.58 1.27
N ARG A 119 -21.92 4.27 0.32
CA ARG A 119 -22.85 5.36 0.61
C ARG A 119 -24.09 4.93 1.38
N SER A 120 -24.56 3.69 1.23
CA SER A 120 -25.69 3.13 1.98
C SER A 120 -25.39 2.96 3.47
N GLU A 121 -24.12 2.89 3.86
CA GLU A 121 -23.67 2.70 5.23
C GLU A 121 -23.09 4.00 5.85
N SER A 122 -22.95 5.04 5.03
CA SER A 122 -22.42 6.34 5.42
C SER A 122 -23.54 7.31 5.79
N ASN A 123 -23.28 8.19 6.75
CA ASN A 123 -24.21 9.23 7.22
C ASN A 123 -23.43 10.41 7.81
N GLU A 124 -24.12 11.34 8.46
CA GLU A 124 -23.51 12.53 9.07
C GLU A 124 -22.37 12.19 10.07
N LYS A 125 -22.41 11.02 10.71
CA LYS A 125 -21.46 10.63 11.77
C LYS A 125 -20.38 9.66 11.31
N GLN A 126 -20.53 9.08 10.12
CA GLN A 126 -19.57 8.10 9.62
C GLN A 126 -19.50 8.02 8.10
N ILE A 127 -18.31 7.71 7.60
CA ILE A 127 -18.10 7.28 6.21
C ILE A 127 -17.53 5.87 6.24
N VAL A 128 -18.22 4.94 5.60
CA VAL A 128 -17.75 3.57 5.41
C VAL A 128 -17.21 3.45 3.99
N PHE A 129 -16.02 2.89 3.82
CA PHE A 129 -15.37 2.70 2.52
C PHE A 129 -14.54 1.42 2.53
N HIS A 130 -14.09 0.99 1.35
CA HIS A 130 -13.10 -0.08 1.23
C HIS A 130 -11.92 0.36 0.38
N VAL A 131 -10.80 -0.32 0.58
CA VAL A 131 -9.60 -0.19 -0.26
C VAL A 131 -9.50 -1.35 -1.25
N ALA A 132 -8.89 -1.11 -2.40
CA ALA A 132 -8.56 -2.13 -3.39
C ALA A 132 -7.26 -2.87 -3.02
N ASP A 133 -7.00 -3.99 -3.69
CA ASP A 133 -5.74 -4.75 -3.59
C ASP A 133 -4.53 -4.00 -4.13
N THR A 134 -4.75 -3.03 -5.02
CA THR A 134 -3.74 -2.10 -5.54
C THR A 134 -3.48 -0.90 -4.65
N ASP A 135 -4.30 -0.67 -3.62
CA ASP A 135 -4.10 0.45 -2.70
C ASP A 135 -2.97 0.13 -1.71
N ARG A 136 -2.26 1.18 -1.30
CA ARG A 136 -1.11 1.08 -0.38
C ARG A 136 -1.34 1.99 0.81
N SER A 137 -0.72 1.65 1.94
CA SER A 137 -0.78 2.41 3.19
C SER A 137 -0.51 3.90 2.98
N GLY A 138 -1.16 4.76 3.76
CA GLY A 138 -1.01 6.19 3.59
C GLY A 138 -2.02 7.05 4.34
N MET A 139 -2.00 8.35 4.02
CA MET A 139 -2.89 9.33 4.63
C MET A 139 -4.22 9.39 3.87
N LEU A 140 -5.29 9.57 4.64
CA LEU A 140 -6.63 9.81 4.13
C LEU A 140 -6.93 11.31 4.08
N THR A 141 -7.53 11.77 2.99
CA THR A 141 -8.09 13.12 2.87
C THR A 141 -9.56 13.05 2.50
N LEU A 142 -10.37 13.89 3.16
CA LEU A 142 -11.79 14.03 2.91
C LEU A 142 -12.01 15.33 2.15
N HIS A 143 -12.55 15.22 0.94
CA HIS A 143 -12.84 16.36 0.08
C HIS A 143 -14.33 16.69 0.17
N TYR A 144 -14.62 17.93 0.51
CA TYR A 144 -15.98 18.48 0.67
C TYR A 144 -16.00 19.89 0.08
N GLY A 145 -17.18 20.51 -0.05
CA GLY A 145 -17.20 21.89 -0.52
C GLY A 145 -16.81 22.10 -1.96
N THR A 146 -16.42 23.34 -2.18
CA THR A 146 -15.74 23.85 -3.36
C THR A 146 -14.23 23.84 -3.08
N GLY A 147 -13.66 22.64 -2.95
CA GLY A 147 -12.22 22.44 -2.79
C GLY A 147 -11.70 22.42 -1.34
N ALA A 148 -12.56 22.24 -0.35
CA ALA A 148 -12.13 22.06 1.03
C ALA A 148 -11.56 20.65 1.24
N VAL A 149 -10.54 20.54 2.07
CA VAL A 149 -9.87 19.27 2.39
C VAL A 149 -9.66 19.16 3.89
N LEU A 150 -10.10 18.03 4.45
CA LEU A 150 -9.80 17.63 5.82
C LEU A 150 -8.84 16.44 5.77
N THR A 151 -7.66 16.60 6.35
CA THR A 151 -6.69 15.51 6.48
C THR A 151 -7.01 14.70 7.73
N VAL A 152 -7.17 13.39 7.57
CA VAL A 152 -7.28 12.45 8.68
C VAL A 152 -5.93 12.35 9.36
N THR A 153 -5.90 12.47 10.69
CA THR A 153 -4.66 12.55 11.48
C THR A 153 -4.02 11.19 11.77
N VAL A 154 -4.68 10.10 11.38
CA VAL A 154 -4.21 8.72 11.56
C VAL A 154 -4.01 8.08 10.18
N PRO A 155 -2.82 7.55 9.86
CA PRO A 155 -2.61 6.83 8.61
C PRO A 155 -3.40 5.52 8.59
N LEU A 156 -3.89 5.15 7.40
CA LEU A 156 -4.42 3.82 7.15
C LEU A 156 -3.28 2.89 6.72
N THR A 157 -3.16 1.75 7.38
CA THR A 157 -2.28 0.65 6.96
C THR A 157 -3.09 -0.33 6.12
N VAL A 158 -2.68 -0.54 4.87
CA VAL A 158 -3.28 -1.55 3.98
C VAL A 158 -2.44 -2.82 4.06
N ASP A 159 -2.99 -3.90 4.61
CA ASP A 159 -2.36 -5.24 4.58
C ASP A 159 -2.73 -5.93 3.26
N VAL A 160 -1.85 -5.78 2.28
CA VAL A 160 -2.00 -6.41 0.97
C VAL A 160 -1.48 -7.84 1.03
N LEU A 161 -2.32 -8.84 0.79
CA LEU A 161 -1.85 -10.24 0.76
C LEU A 161 -1.00 -10.49 -0.49
N SER A 162 0.23 -10.95 -0.29
CA SER A 162 1.01 -11.57 -1.36
C SER A 162 0.51 -13.00 -1.59
N THR A 163 0.65 -13.50 -2.81
CA THR A 163 0.40 -14.91 -3.13
C THR A 163 1.52 -15.43 -4.01
N VAL A 164 1.78 -16.74 -3.94
CA VAL A 164 2.68 -17.42 -4.88
C VAL A 164 1.84 -18.39 -5.69
N THR A 165 1.92 -18.26 -7.01
CA THR A 165 1.18 -19.08 -7.99
C THR A 165 2.07 -20.11 -8.68
N GLY A 166 3.38 -19.85 -8.76
CA GLY A 166 4.31 -20.78 -9.42
C GLY A 166 5.76 -20.52 -9.07
N ILE A 167 6.57 -21.57 -9.24
CA ILE A 167 8.03 -21.54 -9.19
C ILE A 167 8.54 -22.23 -10.45
N ARG A 168 9.50 -21.63 -11.16
CA ARG A 168 10.11 -22.21 -12.35
C ARG A 168 11.60 -21.88 -12.44
N PRO A 169 12.48 -22.88 -12.62
CA PRO A 169 12.21 -24.32 -12.56
C PRO A 169 11.86 -24.79 -11.13
N VAL A 170 11.24 -25.97 -10.99
CA VAL A 170 10.93 -26.59 -9.68
C VAL A 170 12.10 -27.41 -9.11
N GLU A 171 13.19 -27.53 -9.88
CA GLU A 171 14.41 -28.22 -9.49
C GLU A 171 15.63 -27.53 -10.11
N GLY A 172 16.80 -27.70 -9.51
CA GLY A 172 18.06 -27.18 -10.03
C GLY A 172 19.21 -27.20 -9.03
N LEU A 173 20.42 -26.91 -9.54
CA LEU A 173 21.64 -26.85 -8.76
C LEU A 173 21.66 -25.61 -7.84
N THR A 174 22.45 -25.66 -6.78
CA THR A 174 22.84 -24.45 -6.03
C THR A 174 23.53 -23.45 -6.96
N GLY A 175 23.24 -22.16 -6.82
CA GLY A 175 23.71 -21.09 -7.70
C GLY A 175 22.88 -20.90 -8.97
N SER A 176 21.94 -21.81 -9.27
CA SER A 176 20.99 -21.62 -10.37
C SER A 176 19.95 -20.54 -10.03
N SER A 177 19.29 -20.03 -11.07
CA SER A 177 18.24 -19.01 -10.93
C SER A 177 16.86 -19.65 -10.94
N VAL A 178 15.99 -19.17 -10.05
CA VAL A 178 14.60 -19.59 -9.91
C VAL A 178 13.70 -18.37 -10.02
N GLU A 179 12.68 -18.43 -10.89
CA GLU A 179 11.64 -17.42 -10.98
C GLU A 179 10.42 -17.84 -10.13
N ILE A 180 9.88 -16.87 -9.39
CA ILE A 180 8.69 -17.04 -8.56
C ILE A 180 7.61 -16.09 -9.10
N GLU A 181 6.45 -16.64 -9.42
CA GLU A 181 5.30 -15.90 -9.96
C GLU A 181 4.17 -15.80 -8.92
N GLY A 182 3.44 -14.69 -8.90
CA GLY A 182 2.44 -14.44 -7.86
C GLY A 182 1.84 -13.04 -7.89
N THR A 183 1.35 -12.58 -6.74
CA THR A 183 0.85 -11.21 -6.55
C THR A 183 1.57 -10.52 -5.40
N ASN A 184 1.73 -9.21 -5.50
CA ASN A 184 2.39 -8.34 -4.50
C ASN A 184 3.75 -8.88 -4.06
N LEU A 185 4.52 -9.40 -5.02
CA LEU A 185 5.84 -9.96 -4.77
C LEU A 185 6.91 -8.88 -4.61
N ASP A 186 6.63 -7.64 -5.01
CA ASP A 186 7.46 -6.45 -4.76
C ASP A 186 7.67 -6.16 -3.26
N GLU A 187 6.80 -6.68 -2.39
CA GLU A 187 6.88 -6.56 -0.93
C GLU A 187 7.77 -7.61 -0.25
N ILE A 188 8.20 -8.64 -0.99
CA ILE A 188 9.09 -9.68 -0.45
C ILE A 188 10.48 -9.10 -0.23
N LYS A 189 11.02 -9.31 0.98
CA LYS A 189 12.35 -8.89 1.39
C LYS A 189 13.34 -10.05 1.31
N GLU A 190 12.91 -11.24 1.71
CA GLU A 190 13.79 -12.40 1.89
C GLU A 190 13.11 -13.67 1.38
N VAL A 191 13.90 -14.57 0.82
CA VAL A 191 13.51 -15.91 0.38
C VAL A 191 14.45 -16.93 1.04
N VAL A 192 13.91 -18.06 1.51
CA VAL A 192 14.66 -19.14 2.15
C VAL A 192 14.34 -20.46 1.46
N PHE A 193 15.38 -21.20 1.06
CA PHE A 193 15.31 -22.51 0.43
C PHE A 193 15.65 -23.60 1.45
N SER A 194 14.68 -24.05 2.26
CA SER A 194 14.94 -25.17 3.19
C SER A 194 13.70 -25.81 3.82
N THR A 195 13.89 -27.05 4.29
CA THR A 195 13.04 -27.69 5.30
C THR A 195 13.56 -27.59 6.74
N GLY A 196 14.76 -27.01 6.99
CA GLY A 196 15.45 -27.00 8.30
C GLY A 196 15.95 -25.62 8.77
N SER A 197 16.11 -25.44 10.09
CA SER A 197 16.26 -24.15 10.78
C SER A 197 17.51 -23.30 10.51
N THR A 198 18.36 -23.65 9.53
CA THR A 198 19.70 -23.06 9.36
C THR A 198 20.01 -22.47 7.99
N SER A 199 19.10 -22.50 7.01
CA SER A 199 19.42 -21.99 5.67
C SER A 199 19.41 -20.46 5.60
N SER A 200 20.37 -19.94 4.85
CA SER A 200 20.57 -18.52 4.64
C SER A 200 19.40 -17.89 3.89
N ALA A 201 18.91 -16.77 4.42
CA ALA A 201 17.97 -15.93 3.71
C ALA A 201 18.68 -15.19 2.57
N VAL A 202 18.09 -15.20 1.39
CA VAL A 202 18.58 -14.47 0.22
C VAL A 202 17.61 -13.35 -0.15
N SER A 203 18.15 -12.22 -0.59
CA SER A 203 17.34 -11.12 -1.14
C SER A 203 17.01 -11.44 -2.60
N PRO A 204 15.74 -11.51 -3.01
CA PRO A 204 15.38 -11.72 -4.40
C PRO A 204 15.62 -10.46 -5.24
N GLU A 205 15.90 -10.63 -6.53
CA GLU A 205 15.79 -9.60 -7.54
C GLU A 205 14.30 -9.38 -7.88
N LYS A 206 13.85 -8.13 -7.79
CA LYS A 206 12.46 -7.75 -8.03
C LYS A 206 12.27 -7.40 -9.50
N ILE A 207 11.69 -8.32 -10.28
CA ILE A 207 11.38 -8.07 -11.69
C ILE A 207 10.11 -7.23 -11.82
N SER A 208 9.05 -7.57 -11.09
CA SER A 208 7.79 -6.80 -11.03
C SER A 208 6.99 -7.17 -9.78
N ALA A 209 5.83 -6.52 -9.56
CA ALA A 209 4.89 -6.91 -8.51
C ALA A 209 4.36 -8.36 -8.63
N THR A 210 4.55 -9.03 -9.78
CA THR A 210 4.08 -10.39 -10.04
C THR A 210 5.20 -11.41 -10.28
N ARG A 211 6.46 -10.97 -10.31
CA ARG A 211 7.63 -11.82 -10.61
C ARG A 211 8.84 -11.46 -9.76
N LEU A 212 9.45 -12.47 -9.16
CA LEU A 212 10.77 -12.40 -8.53
C LEU A 212 11.73 -13.35 -9.21
N ARG A 213 13.01 -12.99 -9.21
CA ARG A 213 14.10 -13.90 -9.50
C ARG A 213 14.95 -14.06 -8.26
N VAL A 214 15.36 -15.28 -7.97
CA VAL A 214 16.21 -15.58 -6.82
C VAL A 214 17.28 -16.59 -7.21
N ILE A 215 18.47 -16.44 -6.64
CA ILE A 215 19.56 -17.41 -6.81
C ILE A 215 19.49 -18.42 -5.67
N VAL A 216 19.52 -19.71 -6.01
CA VAL A 216 19.53 -20.79 -5.03
C VAL A 216 20.82 -20.71 -4.22
N PRO A 217 20.80 -20.53 -2.89
CA PRO A 217 22.02 -20.39 -2.10
C PRO A 217 22.79 -21.71 -2.01
N ALA A 218 24.08 -21.64 -1.69
CA ALA A 218 24.98 -22.81 -1.62
C ALA A 218 24.60 -23.82 -0.51
N ASP A 219 23.91 -23.35 0.54
CA ASP A 219 23.41 -24.13 1.66
C ASP A 219 21.93 -24.54 1.49
N ALA A 220 21.37 -24.36 0.28
CA ALA A 220 20.00 -24.75 -0.01
C ALA A 220 19.83 -26.27 0.10
N THR A 221 18.70 -26.69 0.65
CA THR A 221 18.28 -28.10 0.70
C THR A 221 16.93 -28.28 0.03
N THR A 222 16.67 -29.48 -0.51
CA THR A 222 15.37 -29.83 -1.08
C THR A 222 14.26 -29.56 -0.08
N GLY A 223 13.28 -28.74 -0.46
CA GLY A 223 12.29 -28.26 0.49
C GLY A 223 11.35 -27.20 -0.05
N ARG A 224 10.39 -26.83 0.80
CA ARG A 224 9.48 -25.71 0.51
C ARG A 224 10.24 -24.40 0.55
N ILE A 225 10.04 -23.56 -0.45
CA ILE A 225 10.57 -22.20 -0.43
C ILE A 225 9.68 -21.36 0.48
N LYS A 226 10.29 -20.57 1.36
CA LYS A 226 9.60 -19.64 2.23
C LYS A 226 9.95 -18.20 1.90
N LEU A 227 8.98 -17.29 1.87
CA LEU A 227 9.17 -15.89 1.52
C LEU A 227 8.72 -15.00 2.68
N THR A 228 9.52 -14.02 3.04
CA THR A 228 9.26 -13.08 4.14
C THR A 228 9.05 -11.68 3.57
N ARG A 229 7.93 -11.05 3.93
CA ARG A 229 7.62 -9.64 3.55
C ARG A 229 8.45 -8.65 4.38
N ALA A 230 8.66 -7.45 3.83
CA ALA A 230 9.39 -6.37 4.51
C ALA A 230 8.78 -5.93 5.85
N ASN A 231 7.47 -6.12 6.03
CA ASN A 231 6.75 -5.83 7.27
C ASN A 231 6.82 -6.96 8.31
N ASN A 232 7.62 -8.01 8.08
CA ASN A 232 7.75 -9.20 8.93
C ASN A 232 6.42 -9.91 9.27
N SER A 233 5.39 -9.70 8.45
CA SER A 233 4.13 -10.42 8.56
C SER A 233 4.30 -11.91 8.17
N LYS A 234 3.22 -12.70 8.33
CA LYS A 234 3.19 -14.14 8.06
C LYS A 234 4.00 -14.53 6.80
N GLN A 235 4.90 -15.48 6.99
CA GLN A 235 5.73 -16.05 5.94
C GLN A 235 4.86 -16.75 4.89
N LEU A 236 5.10 -16.44 3.62
CA LEU A 236 4.49 -17.17 2.52
C LEU A 236 5.29 -18.44 2.29
N VAL A 237 4.58 -19.49 1.87
CA VAL A 237 5.20 -20.75 1.51
C VAL A 237 4.87 -20.97 0.05
N ALA A 238 5.90 -21.05 -0.77
CA ALA A 238 5.77 -21.45 -2.16
C ALA A 238 5.83 -22.98 -2.26
N GLY A 239 5.78 -23.51 -3.49
CA GLY A 239 5.97 -24.93 -3.74
C GLY A 239 7.32 -25.47 -3.26
N THR A 240 7.48 -26.79 -3.39
CA THR A 240 8.75 -27.47 -3.12
C THR A 240 9.73 -27.22 -4.27
N PHE A 241 10.97 -26.90 -3.93
CA PHE A 241 12.09 -26.88 -4.86
C PHE A 241 13.04 -28.04 -4.55
N THR A 242 13.43 -28.78 -5.58
CA THR A 242 14.38 -29.89 -5.46
C THR A 242 15.78 -29.39 -5.79
N VAL A 243 16.67 -29.40 -4.79
CA VAL A 243 18.08 -29.11 -5.02
C VAL A 243 18.72 -30.37 -5.60
N THR A 244 19.04 -30.35 -6.89
CA THR A 244 19.75 -31.44 -7.53
C THR A 244 21.21 -31.39 -7.09
N PRO A 245 21.83 -32.50 -6.68
CA PRO A 245 23.22 -32.51 -6.32
C PRO A 245 24.11 -32.31 -7.56
N GLN A 246 25.27 -31.70 -7.35
CA GLN A 246 26.24 -31.50 -8.42
C GLN A 246 26.97 -32.81 -8.70
N ILE A 247 26.83 -33.34 -9.91
CA ILE A 247 27.64 -34.48 -10.39
C ILE A 247 29.04 -33.96 -10.71
N ALA A 248 30.06 -34.57 -10.08
CA ALA A 248 31.45 -34.18 -10.30
C ALA A 248 32.29 -35.42 -10.59
N VAL A 249 32.88 -35.50 -11.77
CA VAL A 249 33.87 -36.53 -12.10
C VAL A 249 35.24 -36.05 -11.60
N LYS A 250 35.86 -36.85 -10.74
CA LYS A 250 37.19 -36.61 -10.17
C LYS A 250 38.29 -37.24 -11.02
N ASP A 251 38.09 -38.48 -11.46
CA ASP A 251 39.07 -39.21 -12.26
C ASP A 251 38.37 -40.26 -13.13
N MET A 252 38.99 -40.59 -14.27
CA MET A 252 38.53 -41.61 -15.19
C MET A 252 39.72 -42.47 -15.60
N GLN A 253 39.70 -43.75 -15.22
CA GLN A 253 40.82 -44.66 -15.47
C GLN A 253 40.39 -46.01 -16.06
N PRO A 254 41.16 -46.54 -17.05
CA PRO A 254 42.24 -45.86 -17.77
C PRO A 254 41.71 -44.82 -18.78
N GLN A 255 42.47 -43.74 -19.05
CA GLN A 255 42.08 -42.68 -20.01
C GLN A 255 41.99 -43.17 -21.47
N ALA A 256 42.60 -44.31 -21.78
CA ALA A 256 42.50 -45.00 -23.05
C ALA A 256 42.34 -46.50 -22.77
N THR A 257 41.38 -47.12 -23.43
CA THR A 257 41.08 -48.54 -23.28
C THR A 257 40.68 -49.13 -24.62
N GLU A 258 41.01 -50.39 -24.87
CA GLU A 258 40.54 -51.09 -26.07
C GLU A 258 39.02 -51.30 -25.99
N THR A 259 38.33 -51.31 -27.12
CA THR A 259 36.88 -51.55 -27.19
C THR A 259 36.50 -52.80 -26.39
N GLY A 260 35.58 -52.66 -25.43
CA GLY A 260 35.11 -53.75 -24.57
C GLY A 260 35.69 -53.79 -23.16
N HIS A 261 36.64 -52.91 -22.80
CA HIS A 261 37.18 -52.82 -21.45
C HIS A 261 36.46 -51.75 -20.60
N PRO A 262 36.23 -52.01 -19.30
CA PRO A 262 35.55 -51.07 -18.42
C PRO A 262 36.41 -49.83 -18.13
N ILE A 263 35.76 -48.67 -18.02
CA ILE A 263 36.35 -47.43 -17.49
C ILE A 263 35.80 -47.23 -16.07
N VAL A 264 36.69 -47.01 -15.11
CA VAL A 264 36.35 -46.62 -13.74
C VAL A 264 36.24 -45.11 -13.67
N VAL A 265 35.06 -44.62 -13.33
CA VAL A 265 34.81 -43.20 -13.07
C VAL A 265 34.71 -43.02 -11.56
N THR A 266 35.55 -42.17 -11.00
CA THR A 266 35.45 -41.74 -9.60
C THR A 266 34.98 -40.30 -9.53
N GLY A 267 34.23 -39.95 -8.49
CA GLY A 267 33.54 -38.68 -8.44
C GLY A 267 32.48 -38.64 -7.35
N SER A 268 31.73 -37.54 -7.29
CA SER A 268 30.61 -37.34 -6.38
C SER A 268 29.28 -37.39 -7.13
N ASN A 269 28.25 -37.95 -6.49
CA ASN A 269 26.88 -38.07 -7.01
C ASN A 269 26.79 -38.77 -8.38
N LEU A 270 27.69 -39.74 -8.64
CA LEU A 270 27.74 -40.49 -9.91
C LEU A 270 26.59 -41.51 -10.06
N ASP A 271 25.88 -41.81 -8.98
CA ASP A 271 24.64 -42.58 -8.96
C ASP A 271 23.50 -41.87 -9.69
N GLU A 272 23.42 -40.55 -9.61
CA GLU A 272 22.46 -39.76 -10.40
C GLU A 272 22.78 -39.78 -11.90
N TRP A 273 24.07 -39.84 -12.25
CA TRP A 273 24.51 -39.99 -13.64
C TRP A 273 24.06 -41.32 -14.25
N GLN A 274 24.14 -42.42 -13.48
CA GLN A 274 23.68 -43.74 -13.93
C GLN A 274 22.17 -43.79 -14.24
N ALA A 275 21.35 -43.01 -13.54
CA ALA A 275 19.90 -42.97 -13.77
C ALA A 275 19.52 -42.33 -15.12
N GLN A 276 20.37 -41.46 -15.69
CA GLN A 276 20.15 -40.80 -16.98
C GLN A 276 20.68 -41.59 -18.18
N CYS A 277 21.65 -42.50 -17.98
CA CYS A 277 22.15 -43.36 -19.04
C CYS A 277 21.16 -44.51 -19.34
N SER A 278 20.33 -44.32 -20.37
CA SER A 278 19.32 -45.28 -20.81
C SER A 278 19.85 -46.46 -21.65
N ASP A 279 21.13 -46.45 -22.03
CA ASP A 279 21.75 -47.54 -22.80
C ASP A 279 22.59 -48.44 -21.88
N LYS A 280 21.93 -49.41 -21.26
CA LYS A 280 22.54 -50.40 -20.34
C LYS A 280 23.39 -51.47 -21.04
N SER A 281 23.69 -51.31 -22.33
CA SER A 281 24.23 -52.39 -23.18
C SER A 281 25.75 -52.35 -23.38
N SER A 282 26.40 -51.19 -23.20
CA SER A 282 27.78 -50.99 -23.70
C SER A 282 28.72 -50.25 -22.74
N LEU A 283 28.25 -49.85 -21.56
CA LEU A 283 29.07 -49.15 -20.57
C LEU A 283 29.17 -49.97 -19.28
N ILE A 284 30.16 -50.87 -19.20
CA ILE A 284 30.58 -51.47 -17.92
C ILE A 284 31.37 -50.40 -17.17
N ILE A 285 30.66 -49.54 -16.44
CA ILE A 285 31.29 -48.62 -15.50
C ILE A 285 31.46 -49.38 -14.18
N GLY A 286 32.69 -49.75 -13.85
CA GLY A 286 33.01 -50.14 -12.48
C GLY A 286 32.96 -48.89 -11.61
N LEU A 287 31.81 -48.56 -11.01
CA LEU A 287 31.75 -47.50 -10.01
C LEU A 287 32.26 -48.06 -8.68
N GLN A 288 33.41 -47.59 -8.23
CA GLN A 288 33.85 -47.81 -6.85
C GLN A 288 33.51 -46.55 -6.04
N MET A 289 32.44 -46.63 -5.25
CA MET A 289 32.05 -45.56 -4.34
C MET A 289 33.11 -45.47 -3.22
N ALA A 290 33.82 -44.34 -3.13
CA ALA A 290 34.62 -44.04 -1.96
C ALA A 290 33.65 -43.64 -0.83
N GLY A 291 33.59 -44.46 0.23
CA GLY A 291 32.69 -44.26 1.36
C GLY A 291 33.05 -43.03 2.21
N LEU A 292 31.99 -42.41 2.74
CA LEU A 292 31.84 -41.49 3.89
C LEU A 292 32.97 -40.49 4.18
#